data_AF-A0A345HBJ8-F1
#
_entry.id   AF-A0A345HBJ8-F1
#
_cell.length_a   1.000
_cell.length_b   1.000
_cell.length_c   1.000
_cell.angle_alpha   90.00
_cell.angle_beta   90.00
_cell.angle_gamma   90.00
#
_symmetry.space_group_name_H-M   'P 1'
#
loop_
_entity.id
_entity.type
_entity.pdbx_description
1 polymer ?
#
loop_
_entity_poly.entity_id
_entity_poly.type
_entity_poly.pdbx_seq_one_letter_code
_entity_poly.pdbx_strand_id
1 'polypeptide(L)'
;MRHSGKLSTVAQAINAPAPTLGSIQREKNTAFANALVMGWLVYLNDILNLNKPMTEEQIELCAQEVNNNYYSLKMSDLTYLFKKIISGQYGEFYESLTIAKVLSFFRDYFEERCQVAEEESHRTHADFSSIDEFNYSQNLKRIWHGKSSKS
;
A
#
# COMPACT_ATOMS: atom_id res chain seq x y z
N MET A 1 6.96 -16.41 4.53
CA MET A 1 6.30 -15.47 5.47
C MET A 1 6.90 -15.39 6.89
N ARG A 2 8.21 -15.66 7.09
CA ARG A 2 8.82 -15.68 8.44
C ARG A 2 9.06 -14.29 9.09
N HIS A 3 8.80 -13.19 8.38
CA HIS A 3 9.01 -11.82 8.88
C HIS A 3 7.71 -10.97 8.97
N SER A 4 6.53 -11.57 8.75
CA SER A 4 5.22 -10.88 8.75
C SER A 4 4.74 -10.39 10.14
N GLY A 5 5.41 -10.81 11.21
CA GLY A 5 5.04 -10.46 12.59
C GLY A 5 5.13 -8.97 12.93
N LYS A 6 5.81 -8.16 12.10
CA LYS A 6 6.04 -6.72 12.38
C LYS A 6 5.06 -5.75 11.72
N LEU A 7 4.24 -6.19 10.77
CA LEU A 7 3.28 -5.32 10.09
C LEU A 7 1.89 -5.50 10.73
N SER A 8 1.45 -4.46 11.45
CA SER A 8 0.16 -4.39 12.14
C SER A 8 -0.72 -3.23 11.67
N THR A 9 -0.18 -2.28 10.93
CA THR A 9 -0.94 -1.13 10.41
C THR A 9 -0.57 -0.82 8.96
N VAL A 10 -1.47 -0.12 8.26
CA VAL A 10 -1.23 0.38 6.90
C VAL A 10 -0.05 1.36 6.87
N ALA A 11 0.04 2.26 7.86
CA ALA A 11 1.17 3.18 7.99
C ALA A 11 2.53 2.44 8.06
N GLN A 12 2.61 1.33 8.80
CA GLN A 12 3.83 0.51 8.83
C GLN A 12 4.12 -0.14 7.47
N ALA A 13 3.09 -0.60 6.76
CA ALA A 13 3.25 -1.19 5.44
C ALA A 13 3.73 -0.14 4.41
N ILE A 14 3.20 1.08 4.46
CA ILE A 14 3.63 2.22 3.63
C ILE A 14 5.09 2.56 3.90
N ASN A 15 5.47 2.68 5.18
CA ASN A 15 6.79 3.15 5.59
C ASN A 15 7.89 2.08 5.57
N ALA A 16 7.52 0.80 5.41
CA ALA A 16 8.49 -0.28 5.32
C ALA A 16 9.40 -0.15 4.07
N PRO A 17 10.70 -0.49 4.20
CA PRO A 17 11.63 -0.53 3.07
C PRO A 17 11.31 -1.77 2.22
N ALA A 18 10.48 -1.57 1.21
CA ALA A 18 10.07 -2.62 0.28
C ALA A 18 9.85 -2.03 -1.12
N PRO A 19 10.21 -2.77 -2.18
CA PRO A 19 9.96 -2.34 -3.56
C PRO A 19 8.45 -2.35 -3.85
N THR A 20 8.02 -1.46 -4.75
CA THR A 20 6.66 -1.49 -5.33
C THR A 20 6.55 -2.54 -6.42
N LEU A 21 5.34 -3.01 -6.70
CA LEU A 21 5.09 -3.91 -7.84
C LEU A 21 5.60 -3.31 -9.16
N GLY A 22 5.36 -2.02 -9.39
CA GLY A 22 5.88 -1.29 -10.55
C GLY A 22 7.40 -1.19 -10.60
N SER A 23 8.09 -1.07 -9.45
CA SER A 23 9.55 -1.15 -9.42
C SER A 23 10.05 -2.55 -9.79
N ILE A 24 9.41 -3.60 -9.28
CA ILE A 24 9.74 -4.99 -9.62
C ILE A 24 9.55 -5.26 -11.12
N GLN A 25 8.45 -4.77 -11.70
CA GLN A 25 8.18 -4.90 -13.14
C GLN A 25 9.30 -4.26 -13.98
N ARG A 26 9.77 -3.06 -13.60
CA ARG A 26 10.85 -2.36 -14.31
C ARG A 26 12.22 -3.02 -14.12
N GLU A 27 12.53 -3.48 -12.92
CA GLU A 27 13.86 -4.01 -12.58
C GLU A 27 14.06 -5.47 -12.98
N LYS A 28 12.98 -6.26 -13.05
CA LYS A 28 13.04 -7.69 -13.39
C LYS A 28 12.37 -7.94 -14.73
N ASN A 29 11.05 -7.85 -14.76
CA ASN A 29 10.15 -7.86 -15.91
C ASN A 29 8.71 -8.12 -15.42
N THR A 30 7.74 -7.94 -16.30
CA THR A 30 6.32 -8.19 -16.02
C THR A 30 6.04 -9.65 -15.65
N ALA A 31 6.66 -10.61 -16.32
CA ALA A 31 6.44 -12.03 -16.04
C ALA A 31 6.85 -12.41 -14.61
N PHE A 32 7.97 -11.87 -14.13
CA PHE A 32 8.44 -12.06 -12.75
C PHE A 32 7.49 -11.43 -11.74
N ALA A 33 7.00 -10.22 -11.99
CA ALA A 33 6.02 -9.57 -11.12
C ALA A 33 4.69 -10.34 -11.08
N ASN A 34 4.23 -10.88 -12.21
CA ASN A 34 3.05 -11.74 -12.29
C ASN A 34 3.26 -13.02 -11.47
N ALA A 35 4.35 -13.73 -11.70
CA ALA A 35 4.68 -14.96 -10.95
C ALA A 35 4.74 -14.72 -9.43
N LEU A 36 5.24 -13.56 -9.00
CA LEU A 36 5.26 -13.18 -7.59
C LEU A 36 3.85 -13.06 -7.01
N VAL A 37 2.94 -12.37 -7.71
CA VAL A 37 1.55 -12.21 -7.24
C VAL A 37 0.80 -13.54 -7.34
N MET A 38 1.05 -14.35 -8.38
CA MET A 38 0.51 -15.70 -8.50
C MET A 38 0.90 -16.56 -7.30
N GLY A 39 2.15 -16.49 -6.83
CA GLY A 39 2.59 -17.22 -5.64
C GLY A 39 1.79 -16.85 -4.38
N TRP A 40 1.40 -15.58 -4.23
CA TRP A 40 0.51 -15.14 -3.14
C TRP A 40 -0.91 -15.68 -3.31
N LEU A 41 -1.45 -15.69 -4.53
CA LEU A 41 -2.79 -16.19 -4.82
C LEU A 41 -2.91 -17.71 -4.67
N VAL A 42 -1.89 -18.46 -5.08
CA VAL A 42 -1.78 -19.92 -4.83
C VAL A 42 -1.78 -20.17 -3.32
N TYR A 43 -0.94 -19.46 -2.59
CA TYR A 43 -0.90 -19.57 -1.13
C TYR A 43 -2.25 -19.24 -0.48
N LEU A 44 -2.95 -18.23 -0.98
CA LEU A 44 -4.28 -17.87 -0.48
C LEU A 44 -5.31 -18.95 -0.79
N ASN A 45 -5.31 -19.51 -1.99
CA ASN A 45 -6.16 -20.65 -2.36
C ASN A 45 -5.96 -21.83 -1.40
N ASP A 46 -4.70 -22.17 -1.10
CA ASP A 46 -4.36 -23.30 -0.23
C ASP A 46 -4.83 -23.08 1.22
N ILE A 47 -4.60 -21.88 1.76
CA ILE A 47 -4.94 -21.56 3.16
C ILE A 47 -6.44 -21.42 3.39
N LEU A 48 -7.17 -20.88 2.41
CA LEU A 48 -8.61 -20.66 2.55
C LEU A 48 -9.44 -21.96 2.39
N ASN A 49 -8.83 -23.05 1.88
CA ASN A 49 -9.47 -24.36 1.72
C ASN A 49 -10.88 -24.28 1.10
N LEU A 50 -10.99 -23.56 -0.02
CA LEU A 50 -12.26 -23.23 -0.66
C LEU A 50 -12.84 -24.44 -1.40
N ASN A 51 -14.17 -24.55 -1.42
CA ASN A 51 -14.87 -25.57 -2.20
C ASN A 51 -14.62 -25.43 -3.73
N LYS A 52 -14.45 -24.19 -4.19
CA LYS A 52 -14.13 -23.85 -5.58
C LYS A 52 -12.92 -22.90 -5.59
N PRO A 53 -11.69 -23.43 -5.52
CA PRO A 53 -10.49 -22.60 -5.61
C PRO A 53 -10.34 -22.03 -7.03
N MET A 54 -9.61 -20.93 -7.19
CA MET A 54 -9.29 -20.41 -8.52
C MET A 54 -8.46 -21.41 -9.32
N THR A 55 -8.74 -21.54 -10.62
CA THR A 55 -7.88 -22.28 -11.55
C THR A 55 -6.56 -21.55 -11.79
N GLU A 56 -5.57 -22.24 -12.35
CA GLU A 56 -4.27 -21.63 -12.71
C GLU A 56 -4.43 -20.43 -13.66
N GLU A 57 -5.27 -20.56 -14.69
CA GLU A 57 -5.59 -19.45 -15.61
C GLU A 57 -6.24 -18.26 -14.89
N GLN A 58 -7.14 -18.52 -13.93
CA GLN A 58 -7.77 -17.47 -13.12
C GLN A 58 -6.76 -16.78 -12.19
N ILE A 59 -5.82 -17.54 -11.63
CA ILE A 59 -4.72 -17.02 -10.81
C ILE A 59 -3.82 -16.12 -11.66
N GLU A 60 -3.44 -16.57 -12.86
CA GLU A 60 -2.60 -15.78 -13.77
C GLU A 60 -3.30 -14.48 -14.17
N LEU A 61 -4.56 -14.55 -14.61
CA LEU A 61 -5.34 -13.38 -14.98
C LEU A 61 -5.50 -12.41 -13.80
N CYS A 62 -5.79 -12.92 -12.60
CA CYS A 62 -5.89 -12.09 -11.40
C CYS A 62 -4.55 -11.40 -11.06
N ALA A 63 -3.43 -12.11 -11.19
CA ALA A 63 -2.11 -11.55 -10.95
C ALA A 63 -1.76 -10.41 -11.93
N GLN A 64 -2.12 -10.58 -13.21
CA GLN A 64 -1.97 -9.53 -14.22
C GLN A 64 -2.78 -8.28 -13.86
N GLU A 65 -4.07 -8.46 -13.52
CA GLU A 65 -4.95 -7.35 -13.10
C GLU A 65 -4.42 -6.64 -11.86
N VAL A 66 -3.91 -7.38 -10.87
CA VAL A 66 -3.32 -6.78 -9.66
C VAL A 66 -2.10 -5.93 -10.01
N ASN A 67 -1.19 -6.47 -10.83
CA ASN A 67 0.04 -5.78 -11.22
C ASN A 67 -0.23 -4.52 -12.07
N ASN A 68 -1.27 -4.55 -12.91
CA ASN A 68 -1.64 -3.42 -13.76
C ASN A 68 -2.31 -2.29 -12.97
N ASN A 69 -3.26 -2.64 -12.09
CA ASN A 69 -4.08 -1.65 -11.39
C ASN A 69 -3.44 -1.13 -10.10
N TYR A 70 -2.59 -1.92 -9.44
CA TYR A 70 -2.03 -1.61 -8.13
C TYR A 70 -0.50 -1.57 -8.12
N TYR A 71 0.11 -1.16 -9.23
CA TYR A 71 1.58 -1.08 -9.41
C TYR A 71 2.30 -0.23 -8.33
N SER A 72 1.59 0.69 -7.67
CA SER A 72 2.13 1.55 -6.61
C SER A 72 2.21 0.87 -5.24
N LEU A 73 1.54 -0.27 -5.05
CA LEU A 73 1.62 -1.05 -3.81
C LEU A 73 3.00 -1.69 -3.64
N LYS A 74 3.47 -1.72 -2.38
CA LYS A 74 4.73 -2.35 -1.97
C LYS A 74 4.57 -3.83 -1.64
N MET A 75 5.68 -4.56 -1.64
CA MET A 75 5.70 -5.94 -1.11
C MET A 75 5.27 -6.03 0.36
N SER A 76 5.51 -4.99 1.14
CA SER A 76 5.00 -4.85 2.51
C SER A 76 3.47 -4.70 2.54
N ASP A 77 2.90 -3.95 1.60
CA ASP A 77 1.44 -3.82 1.43
C ASP A 77 0.80 -5.18 1.12
N LEU A 78 1.35 -5.95 0.17
CA LEU A 78 0.86 -7.29 -0.13
C LEU A 78 0.92 -8.21 1.10
N THR A 79 2.04 -8.19 1.83
CA THR A 79 2.19 -9.00 3.04
C THR A 79 1.13 -8.68 4.09
N TYR A 80 0.84 -7.39 4.29
CA TYR A 80 -0.14 -6.95 5.26
C TYR A 80 -1.58 -7.21 4.79
N LEU A 81 -1.89 -6.93 3.52
CA LEU A 81 -3.19 -7.22 2.91
C LEU A 81 -3.54 -8.71 3.01
N PHE A 82 -2.66 -9.61 2.59
CA PHE A 82 -2.93 -11.05 2.66
C PHE A 82 -3.08 -11.54 4.11
N LYS A 83 -2.34 -10.96 5.05
CA LYS A 83 -2.54 -11.22 6.48
C LYS A 83 -3.95 -10.80 6.95
N LYS A 84 -4.45 -9.63 6.52
CA LYS A 84 -5.83 -9.17 6.82
C LYS A 84 -6.89 -10.08 6.19
N ILE A 85 -6.67 -10.56 4.97
CA ILE A 85 -7.57 -11.50 4.30
C ILE A 85 -7.64 -12.82 5.08
N ILE A 86 -6.47 -13.40 5.42
CA ILE A 86 -6.39 -14.67 6.15
C ILE A 86 -6.97 -14.55 7.57
N SER A 87 -6.87 -13.38 8.21
CA SER A 87 -7.49 -13.16 9.52
C SER A 87 -9.00 -12.89 9.46
N GLY A 88 -9.61 -12.93 8.27
CA GLY A 88 -11.06 -12.77 8.09
C GLY A 88 -11.55 -11.33 8.16
N GLN A 89 -10.66 -10.32 8.14
CA GLN A 89 -11.08 -8.91 8.22
C GLN A 89 -11.90 -8.43 7.01
N TYR A 90 -11.84 -9.17 5.89
CA TYR A 90 -12.64 -8.89 4.69
C TYR A 90 -13.93 -9.75 4.61
N GLY A 91 -14.32 -10.36 5.73
CA GLY A 91 -15.51 -11.21 5.85
C GLY A 91 -15.26 -12.67 5.48
N GLU A 92 -16.33 -13.46 5.50
CA GLU A 92 -16.30 -14.91 5.27
C GLU A 92 -16.28 -15.28 3.77
N PHE A 93 -15.57 -16.37 3.45
CA PHE A 93 -15.36 -16.88 2.09
C PHE A 93 -16.15 -18.18 1.89
N TYR A 94 -17.47 -18.08 1.77
CA TYR A 94 -18.34 -19.25 1.91
C TYR A 94 -18.22 -20.29 0.78
N GLU A 95 -17.84 -19.91 -0.46
CA GLU A 95 -17.86 -20.87 -1.58
C GLU A 95 -16.73 -20.75 -2.60
N SER A 96 -16.28 -19.53 -2.92
CA SER A 96 -15.23 -19.31 -3.92
C SER A 96 -14.53 -17.98 -3.70
N LEU A 97 -13.25 -17.93 -4.09
CA LEU A 97 -12.48 -16.70 -4.18
C LEU A 97 -12.40 -16.34 -5.65
N THR A 98 -13.29 -15.48 -6.13
CA THR A 98 -13.27 -15.04 -7.54
C THR A 98 -12.27 -13.91 -7.76
N ILE A 99 -11.85 -13.71 -9.01
CA ILE A 99 -10.99 -12.58 -9.40
C ILE A 99 -11.59 -11.25 -8.91
N ALA A 100 -12.89 -11.03 -9.13
CA ALA A 100 -13.58 -9.84 -8.67
C ALA A 100 -13.50 -9.64 -7.14
N LYS A 101 -13.58 -10.73 -6.37
CA LYS A 101 -13.47 -10.69 -4.91
C LYS A 101 -12.04 -10.34 -4.49
N VAL A 102 -11.02 -10.93 -5.10
CA VAL A 102 -9.62 -10.54 -4.85
C VAL A 102 -9.41 -9.06 -5.16
N LEU A 103 -9.84 -8.59 -6.33
CA LEU A 103 -9.71 -7.19 -6.74
C LEU A 103 -10.46 -6.23 -5.81
N SER A 104 -11.56 -6.66 -5.17
CA SER A 104 -12.20 -5.86 -4.12
C SER A 104 -11.30 -5.66 -2.90
N PHE A 105 -10.59 -6.69 -2.44
CA PHE A 105 -9.68 -6.54 -1.29
C PHE A 105 -8.55 -5.56 -1.59
N PHE A 106 -7.99 -5.64 -2.79
CA PHE A 106 -6.96 -4.70 -3.23
C PHE A 106 -7.50 -3.27 -3.33
N ARG A 107 -8.71 -3.08 -3.86
CA ARG A 107 -9.34 -1.76 -3.93
C ARG A 107 -9.57 -1.17 -2.54
N ASP A 108 -10.21 -1.93 -1.66
CA ASP A 108 -10.54 -1.48 -0.30
C ASP A 108 -9.26 -1.16 0.49
N TYR A 109 -8.22 -1.99 0.35
CA TYR A 109 -6.91 -1.74 0.93
C TYR A 109 -6.24 -0.50 0.35
N PHE A 110 -6.31 -0.31 -0.97
CA PHE A 110 -5.69 0.82 -1.64
C PHE A 110 -6.34 2.14 -1.22
N GLU A 111 -7.66 2.16 -1.05
CA GLU A 111 -8.40 3.31 -0.51
C GLU A 111 -7.97 3.64 0.92
N GLU A 112 -7.92 2.64 1.81
CA GLU A 112 -7.40 2.79 3.18
C GLU A 112 -5.96 3.34 3.19
N ARG A 113 -5.12 2.85 2.28
CA ARG A 113 -3.74 3.31 2.11
C ARG A 113 -3.65 4.76 1.65
N CYS A 114 -4.50 5.17 0.71
CA CYS A 114 -4.56 6.55 0.25
C CYS A 114 -5.00 7.49 1.37
N GLN A 115 -6.02 7.11 2.14
CA GLN A 115 -6.48 7.90 3.28
C GLN A 115 -5.37 8.08 4.33
N VAL A 116 -4.67 7.01 4.71
CA VAL A 116 -3.56 7.08 5.68
C VAL A 116 -2.43 7.97 5.17
N ALA A 117 -2.06 7.85 3.89
CA ALA A 117 -1.04 8.69 3.28
C ALA A 117 -1.44 10.18 3.24
N GLU A 118 -2.72 10.45 2.96
CA GLU A 118 -3.27 11.81 3.00
C GLU A 118 -3.21 12.39 4.42
N GLU A 119 -3.65 11.63 5.43
CA GLU A 119 -3.59 12.05 6.83
C GLU A 119 -2.15 12.32 7.30
N GLU A 120 -1.18 11.46 6.93
CA GLU A 120 0.24 11.68 7.25
C GLU A 120 0.79 12.95 6.60
N SER A 121 0.37 13.23 5.36
CA SER A 121 0.74 14.46 4.64
C SER A 121 0.18 15.71 5.34
N HIS A 122 -1.11 15.72 5.67
CA HIS A 122 -1.75 16.85 6.37
C HIS A 122 -1.13 17.10 7.74
N ARG A 123 -0.84 16.03 8.50
CA ARG A 123 -0.16 16.15 9.81
C ARG A 123 1.23 16.77 9.66
N THR A 124 2.00 16.28 8.69
CA THR A 124 3.34 16.83 8.40
C THR A 124 3.26 18.31 8.04
N HIS A 125 2.32 18.71 7.18
CA HIS A 125 2.12 20.10 6.80
C HIS A 125 1.70 21.00 7.98
N ALA A 126 0.80 20.51 8.84
CA ALA A 126 0.37 21.24 10.04
C ALA A 126 1.53 21.43 11.02
N ASP A 127 2.35 20.39 11.22
CA ASP A 127 3.54 20.46 12.07
C ASP A 127 4.53 21.51 11.54
N PHE A 128 4.82 21.51 10.23
CA PHE A 128 5.67 22.53 9.61
C PHE A 128 5.12 23.96 9.78
N SER A 129 3.81 24.16 9.60
CA SER A 129 3.18 25.48 9.80
C SER A 129 3.28 25.95 11.25
N SER A 130 3.07 25.05 12.22
CA SER A 130 3.17 25.39 13.64
C SER A 130 4.61 25.76 14.03
N ILE A 131 5.60 25.02 13.54
CA ILE A 131 7.02 25.30 13.80
C ILE A 131 7.42 26.67 13.25
N ASP A 132 6.93 27.07 12.08
CA ASP A 132 7.19 28.41 11.50
C ASP A 132 6.52 29.53 12.31
N GLU A 133 5.30 29.30 12.80
CA GLU A 133 4.61 30.24 13.70
C GLU A 133 5.38 30.41 15.02
N PHE A 134 5.82 29.33 15.67
CA PHE A 134 6.65 29.43 16.88
C PHE A 134 8.05 30.03 16.64
N ASN A 135 8.52 30.10 15.40
CA ASN A 135 9.78 30.74 15.01
C ASN A 135 9.68 32.26 14.79
N TYR A 136 8.76 32.94 15.51
CA TYR A 136 8.55 34.40 15.46
C TYR A 136 9.85 35.23 15.50
N SER A 137 10.87 34.80 16.26
CA SER A 137 12.14 35.54 16.40
C SER A 137 13.00 35.59 15.12
N GLN A 138 12.93 34.58 14.26
CA GLN A 138 13.64 34.55 12.97
C GLN A 138 12.83 35.26 11.87
N ASN A 139 11.50 35.12 11.90
CA ASN A 139 10.60 35.76 10.94
C ASN A 139 10.59 37.31 11.08
N LEU A 140 10.74 37.84 12.29
CA LEU A 140 10.87 39.29 12.52
C LEU A 140 12.08 39.92 11.81
N LYS A 141 13.24 39.23 11.78
CA LYS A 141 14.41 39.72 11.04
C LYS A 141 14.13 39.82 9.55
N ARG A 142 13.42 38.85 8.97
CA ARG A 142 13.05 38.82 7.55
C ARG A 142 12.09 39.95 7.18
N ILE A 143 11.10 40.23 8.04
CA ILE A 143 10.12 41.31 7.88
C ILE A 143 10.78 42.70 8.00
N TRP A 144 11.73 42.87 8.93
CA TRP A 144 12.41 44.15 9.13
C TRP A 144 13.46 44.48 8.08
N HIS A 145 14.27 43.49 7.65
CA HIS A 145 15.33 43.73 6.64
C HIS A 145 14.77 43.86 5.22
N GLY A 146 13.55 43.37 4.95
CA GLY A 146 12.88 43.52 3.64
C GLY A 146 12.28 44.91 3.37
N LYS A 147 12.17 45.79 4.38
CA LYS A 147 11.64 47.16 4.22
C LYS A 147 12.70 48.25 4.07
N SER A 148 14.00 47.93 4.09
CA SER A 148 15.08 48.92 4.09
C SER A 148 15.72 49.21 2.71
N SER A 149 14.97 49.07 1.61
CA SER A 149 15.43 49.54 0.29
C SER A 149 14.28 50.15 -0.51
N LYS A 150 13.83 51.32 -0.06
CA LYS A 150 13.23 52.34 -0.92
C LYS A 150 13.65 53.71 -0.38
N SER A 151 14.77 54.19 -0.88
CA SER A 151 15.16 55.59 -0.95
C SER A 151 15.89 55.80 -2.26
#